data_AF-A0A2R4JYY7-F1
#
_entry.id   AF-A0A2R4JYY7-F1
#
_cell.length_a   1.000
_cell.length_b   1.000
_cell.length_c   1.000
_cell.angle_alpha   90.00
_cell.angle_beta   90.00
_cell.angle_gamma   90.00
#
_symmetry.space_group_name_H-M   'P 1'
#
loop_
_entity.id
_entity.type
_entity.pdbx_description
1 polymer ?
#
loop_
_entity_poly.entity_id
_entity_poly.type
_entity_poly.pdbx_seq_one_letter_code
_entity_poly.pdbx_strand_id
1 'polypeptide(L)' 'MRPVRLTLTEVRNYPGASTIDVTGKHLPGITGDTGAGKSTILEAIIFALYGRCPWPKDSRGFEELPRTALEDTGMEAS' A
#
# COMPACT_ATOMS: atom_id res chain seq x y z
N MET A 1 0.32 6.28 15.01
CA MET A 1 -0.42 6.13 13.74
C MET A 1 -0.36 4.66 13.36
N ARG A 2 -1.51 3.99 13.24
CA ARG A 2 -1.60 2.56 12.94
C ARG A 2 -2.49 2.35 11.72
N PRO A 3 -1.98 1.76 10.62
CA PRO A 3 -2.83 1.42 9.49
C PRO A 3 -3.81 0.32 9.91
N VAL A 4 -5.10 0.51 9.62
CA VAL A 4 -6.14 -0.52 9.85
C VAL A 4 -6.69 -1.09 8.55
N ARG A 5 -6.69 -0.29 7.49
CA ARG A 5 -7.11 -0.72 6.15
C ARG A 5 -6.25 -0.06 5.09
N LEU A 6 -5.86 -0.83 4.07
CA LEU A 6 -5.19 -0.37 2.87
C LEU A 6 -5.94 -0.90 1.65
N THR A 7 -6.48 -0.01 0.82
CA THR A 7 -7.10 -0.38 -0.44
C THR A 7 -6.15 -0.01 -1.59
N LEU A 8 -5.85 -1.00 -2.42
CA LEU A 8 -5.02 -0.88 -3.62
C LEU A 8 -5.95 -0.99 -4.82
N THR A 9 -5.82 -0.12 -5.82
CA THR A 9 -6.58 -0.20 -7.07
C THR A 9 -5.64 -0.02 -8.24
N GLU A 10 -5.51 -1.05 -9.06
CA GLU A 10 -4.60 -1.06 -10.23
C GLU A 10 -3.13 -0.77 -9.85
N VAL A 11 -2.63 -1.40 -8.77
CA VAL A 11 -1.28 -1.15 -8.23
C VAL A 11 -0.36 -2.34 -8.47
N ARG A 12 0.48 -2.28 -9.52
CA ARG A 12 1.53 -3.29 -9.83
C ARG A 12 1.01 -4.74 -9.77
N ASN A 13 1.42 -5.49 -8.74
CA ASN A 13 1.06 -6.88 -8.48
C ASN A 13 -0.38 -7.07 -7.99
N TYR A 14 -1.12 -5.99 -7.76
CA TYR A 14 -2.52 -5.95 -7.35
C TYR A 14 -3.37 -5.38 -8.49
N PRO A 15 -3.71 -6.20 -9.50
CA PRO A 15 -4.67 -5.80 -10.53
C PRO A 15 -6.07 -5.68 -9.91
N GLY A 16 -6.90 -4.75 -10.40
CA GLY A 16 -8.21 -4.48 -9.83
C GLY A 16 -8.15 -3.87 -8.43
N ALA A 17 -9.29 -3.90 -7.73
CA ALA A 17 -9.40 -3.45 -6.35
C ALA A 17 -9.05 -4.59 -5.38
N SER A 18 -8.09 -4.33 -4.48
CA SER A 18 -7.65 -5.25 -3.43
C SER A 18 -7.59 -4.53 -2.10
N THR A 19 -8.31 -5.03 -1.10
CA THR A 19 -8.31 -4.46 0.26
C THR A 19 -7.58 -5.36 1.23
N ILE A 20 -6.64 -4.79 1.95
CA ILE A 20 -5.91 -5.42 3.05
C ILE A 20 -6.45 -4.82 4.35
N ASP A 21 -7.18 -5.64 5.11
CA ASP A 21 -7.73 -5.26 6.41
C ASP A 21 -6.91 -5.91 7.54
N VAL A 22 -6.33 -5.07 8.40
CA VAL A 22 -5.52 -5.48 9.56
C VAL A 22 -6.14 -5.01 10.87
N THR A 23 -7.43 -4.66 10.87
CA THR A 23 -8.19 -4.28 12.06
C THR A 23 -8.00 -5.33 13.17
N GLY A 24 -7.69 -4.86 14.38
CA GLY A 24 -7.43 -5.73 15.53
C GLY A 24 -6.09 -6.48 15.53
N LYS A 25 -5.29 -6.45 14.44
CA LYS A 25 -3.97 -7.12 14.40
C LYS A 25 -2.87 -6.23 14.96
N HIS A 26 -2.30 -6.58 16.11
CA HIS A 26 -1.26 -5.76 16.77
C HIS A 26 0.11 -5.83 16.08
N LEU A 27 0.44 -6.98 15.49
CA LEU A 27 1.70 -7.20 14.76
C LEU A 27 1.44 -8.05 13.51
N PRO A 28 0.84 -7.46 12.45
CA PRO A 28 0.58 -8.19 11.22
C PRO A 28 1.88 -8.53 10.49
N GLY A 29 1.99 -9.77 10.00
CA GLY A 29 3.06 -10.20 9.11
C GLY A 29 2.60 -10.26 7.65
N ILE A 30 3.47 -9.89 6.71
CA ILE A 30 3.24 -10.00 5.27
C ILE A 30 4.16 -11.11 4.74
N THR A 31 3.58 -12.19 4.21
CA THR A 31 4.32 -13.35 3.70
C THR A 31 3.87 -13.73 2.28
N GLY A 32 4.73 -14.44 1.56
CA GLY A 32 4.52 -14.86 0.17
C GLY A 32 5.85 -14.99 -0.58
N ASP A 33 5.80 -15.53 -1.79
CA ASP A 33 6.99 -15.78 -2.62
C ASP A 33 7.69 -14.49 -3.05
N THR A 34 8.96 -14.62 -3.47
CA THR A 34 9.69 -13.51 -4.09
C THR A 34 8.96 -13.05 -5.36
N GLY A 35 8.75 -11.74 -5.50
CA GLY A 35 7.96 -11.18 -6.61
C GLY A 35 6.45 -11.14 -6.38
N ALA A 36 5.92 -11.67 -5.27
CA ALA A 36 4.47 -11.69 -5.00
C ALA A 36 3.86 -10.31 -4.63
N GLY A 37 4.63 -9.22 -4.63
CA GLY A 37 4.11 -7.87 -4.35
C GLY A 37 4.20 -7.39 -2.89
N LYS A 38 4.94 -8.10 -2.01
CA LYS A 38 5.11 -7.67 -0.60
C LYS A 38 5.70 -6.25 -0.46
N SER A 39 6.70 -5.92 -1.27
CA SER A 39 7.28 -4.57 -1.30
C SER A 39 6.27 -3.53 -1.78
N THR A 40 5.39 -3.89 -2.71
CA THR A 40 4.32 -3.02 -3.21
C THR A 40 3.35 -2.60 -2.11
N ILE A 41 3.02 -3.49 -1.18
CA ILE A 41 2.20 -3.12 0.00
C ILE A 41 2.91 -2.04 0.82
N LEU A 42 4.20 -2.23 1.12
CA LEU A 42 4.98 -1.26 1.91
C LEU A 42 5.12 0.08 1.19
N GLU A 43 5.36 0.05 -0.12
CA GLU A 43 5.43 1.26 -0.94
C GLU A 43 4.09 2.00 -0.97
N ALA A 44 2.96 1.30 -1.08
CA ALA A 44 1.64 1.90 -1.04
C ALA A 44 1.34 2.55 0.32
N ILE A 45 1.77 1.94 1.43
CA ILE A 45 1.69 2.55 2.75
C ILE A 45 2.52 3.84 2.79
N ILE A 46 3.78 3.79 2.38
CA ILE A 46 4.66 4.98 2.37
C ILE A 46 4.07 6.07 1.48
N PHE A 47 3.54 5.70 0.32
CA PHE A 47 2.92 6.63 -0.61
C PHE A 47 1.65 7.26 -0.02
N ALA A 48 0.76 6.47 0.59
CA ALA A 48 -0.44 6.98 1.24
C ALA A 48 -0.13 7.96 2.39
N LEU A 49 0.94 7.70 3.14
CA LEU A 49 1.34 8.52 4.28
C LEU A 49 2.11 9.79 3.89
N TYR A 50 2.92 9.73 2.84
CA TYR A 50 3.91 10.76 2.55
C TYR A 50 3.82 11.33 1.13
N GLY A 51 2.91 10.84 0.29
CA GLY A 51 2.75 11.26 -1.11
C GLY A 51 3.97 10.98 -1.99
N ARG A 52 4.88 10.09 -1.56
CA ARG A 52 6.12 9.80 -2.28
C ARG A 52 6.43 8.31 -2.30
N CYS A 53 7.09 7.89 -3.36
CA CYS A 53 7.66 6.56 -3.47
C CYS A 53 9.05 6.52 -2.79
N PRO A 54 9.43 5.41 -2.14
CA PRO A 54 10.79 5.26 -1.61
C PRO A 54 11.88 5.09 -2.69
N TRP A 55 11.50 4.81 -3.95
CA TRP A 55 12.45 4.58 -5.05
C TRP A 55 12.86 5.88 -5.77
N PRO A 56 14.09 5.95 -6.33
CA PRO A 56 14.55 7.09 -7.13
C PRO A 56 13.61 7.42 -8.30
N LYS A 57 13.53 8.69 -8.71
CA LYS A 57 12.62 9.17 -9.77
C LYS A 57 12.75 8.43 -11.12
N ASP A 58 13.90 7.83 -11.46
CA ASP A 58 14.03 7.06 -12.72
C ASP A 58 13.38 5.68 -12.64
N SER A 59 13.12 5.20 -11.42
CA SER A 59 12.52 3.90 -11.16
C SER A 59 11.03 3.99 -11.50
N ARG A 60 10.69 3.72 -12.78
CA ARG A 60 9.35 3.67 -13.45
C ARG A 60 8.14 3.22 -12.61
N GLY A 61 7.84 3.89 -11.49
CA GLY A 61 7.29 3.15 -10.36
C GLY A 61 5.96 3.61 -9.80
N PHE A 62 5.73 4.92 -9.71
CA PHE A 62 4.63 5.45 -8.90
C PHE A 62 4.00 6.73 -9.42
N GLU A 63 4.55 7.33 -10.47
CA GLU A 63 4.02 8.57 -11.07
C GLU A 63 2.67 8.35 -11.78
N GLU A 64 2.26 7.08 -11.95
CA GLU A 64 1.02 6.68 -12.63
C GLU A 64 -0.08 6.13 -11.71
N LEU A 65 0.07 6.15 -10.37
CA LEU A 65 -1.02 5.67 -9.52
C LEU A 65 -2.23 6.61 -9.59
N PRO A 66 -3.42 6.13 -10.01
CA PRO A 66 -4.63 6.94 -9.98
C PRO A 66 -4.94 7.31 -8.53
N ARG A 67 -5.33 8.58 -8.32
CA ARG A 67 -5.62 9.17 -6.99
C ARG A 67 -6.66 8.39 -6.18
N THR A 68 -7.42 7.50 -6.81
CA THR A 68 -8.51 6.70 -6.23
C THR A 68 -8.04 5.69 -5.17
N ALA A 69 -6.78 5.21 -5.20
CA ALA A 69 -6.27 4.28 -4.18
C ALA A 69 -6.16 4.91 -2.78
N LEU A 70 -6.12 6.25 -2.69
CA LEU A 70 -5.91 6.99 -1.43
C LEU A 70 -7.18 7.16 -0.59
N GLU A 71 -8.37 7.07 -1.18
CA GLU A 71 -9.61 7.52 -0.54
C GLU A 71 -10.10 6.61 0.60
N ASP A 72 -9.59 5.37 0.70
CA ASP A 72 -10.13 4.33 1.58
C ASP A 72 -9.12 3.79 2.61
N THR A 73 -8.00 4.51 2.80
CA THR A 73 -6.99 4.13 3.81
C THR A 73 -7.47 4.57 5.20
N GLY A 74 -8.14 3.66 5.91
CA GLY A 74 -8.50 3.83 7.31
C GLY A 74 -7.28 3.78 8.22
N MET A 75 -7.15 4.77 9.11
CA MET A 75 -6.13 4.80 10.16
C MET A 75 -6.77 5.01 11.52
N GLU A 76 -6.24 4.32 12.53
CA GLU A 76 -6.67 4.52 13.92
C GLU A 76 -5.70 5.39 14.71
N ALA A 77 -6.28 6.29 15.51
CA ALA A 77 -5.58 7.05 16.53
C ALA A 77 -5.36 6.16 17.75
N SER A 78 -4.13 6.15 18.26
CA SER A 78 -3.81 5.55 19.57
C SER A 78 -4.19 6.48 20.70
#